data_AF-A0A951UUP5-F1
#
_entry.id   AF-A0A951UUP5-F1
#
_cell.length_a   1.000
_cell.length_b   1.000
_cell.length_c   1.000
_cell.angle_alpha   90.00
_cell.angle_beta   90.00
_cell.angle_gamma   90.00
#
_symmetry.space_group_name_H-M   'P 1'
#
loop_
_entity.id
_entity.type
_entity.pdbx_description
1 polymer ?
#
loop_
_entity_poly.entity_id
_entity_poly.type
_entity_poly.pdbx_seq_one_letter_code
_entity_poly.pdbx_strand_id
1 'polypeptide(L)' 'MQGEKGLRQRELCDKLGLDYRSVAANAKSQKISTHDYIQRETGWILVNELYYPPNRNKYRDIRKSYQNQV' A
#
# COMPACT_ATOMS: atom_id res chain seq x y z
N MET A 1 17.70 -15.71 4.59
CA MET A 1 16.30 -15.23 4.48
C MET A 1 16.18 -14.48 3.17
N GLN A 2 15.51 -15.03 2.16
CA GLN A 2 15.18 -14.25 0.94
C GLN A 2 14.28 -13.10 1.40
N GLY A 3 14.82 -11.88 1.42
CA GLY A 3 14.02 -10.69 1.71
C GLY A 3 12.94 -10.59 0.65
N GLU A 4 11.67 -10.52 1.07
CA GLU A 4 10.57 -10.25 0.16
C GLU A 4 10.90 -8.96 -0.59
N LYS A 5 11.16 -9.05 -1.89
CA LYS A 5 11.46 -7.88 -2.72
C LYS A 5 10.19 -7.03 -2.75
N GLY A 6 10.27 -5.81 -2.21
CA GLY A 6 9.16 -4.86 -2.27
C GLY A 6 8.81 -4.54 -3.72
N LEU A 7 7.54 -4.29 -3.98
CA LEU A 7 7.00 -4.03 -5.32
C LEU A 7 6.78 -2.54 -5.54
N ARG A 8 7.14 -1.99 -6.70
CA ARG A 8 6.69 -0.65 -7.09
C ARG A 8 5.18 -0.66 -7.30
N GLN A 9 4.56 0.51 -7.23
CA GLN A 9 3.10 0.64 -7.36
C GLN A 9 2.55 -0.03 -8.63
N ARG A 10 3.21 0.15 -9.76
CA ARG A 10 2.81 -0.45 -11.04
C ARG A 10 2.90 -1.97 -11.01
N GLU A 11 4.00 -2.51 -10.49
CA GLU A 11 4.18 -3.96 -10.35
C GLU A 11 3.13 -4.56 -9.41
N LEU A 12 2.77 -3.85 -8.35
CA LEU A 12 1.70 -4.27 -7.44
C LEU A 12 0.34 -4.26 -8.15
N CYS A 13 0.01 -3.20 -8.89
CA CYS A 13 -1.23 -3.12 -9.66
C CYS A 13 -1.32 -4.27 -10.68
N ASP A 14 -0.25 -4.50 -11.45
CA ASP A 14 -0.18 -5.59 -12.42
C ASP A 14 -0.33 -6.96 -11.74
N LYS A 15 0.34 -7.17 -10.60
CA LYS A 15 0.26 -8.42 -9.81
C LYS A 15 -1.15 -8.68 -9.28
N LEU A 16 -1.88 -7.64 -8.90
CA LEU A 16 -3.24 -7.74 -8.35
C LEU A 16 -4.33 -7.64 -9.42
N GLY A 17 -3.97 -7.44 -10.69
CA GLY A 17 -4.92 -7.22 -11.78
C GLY A 17 -5.71 -5.91 -11.65
N LEU A 18 -5.14 -4.91 -10.98
CA LEU A 18 -5.75 -3.60 -10.79
C LEU A 18 -5.38 -2.66 -11.92
N ASP A 19 -6.36 -1.98 -12.52
CA ASP A 19 -6.08 -0.88 -13.44
C ASP A 19 -5.66 0.37 -12.65
N TYR A 20 -4.42 0.81 -12.87
CA TYR A 20 -3.86 2.02 -12.28
C TYR A 20 -4.76 3.25 -12.49
N ARG A 21 -5.41 3.37 -13.66
CA ARG A 21 -6.29 4.52 -13.95
C ARG A 21 -7.53 4.51 -13.07
N SER A 22 -8.17 3.36 -12.91
CA SER A 22 -9.30 3.19 -11.99
C SER A 22 -8.90 3.46 -10.54
N VAL A 23 -7.73 2.96 -10.11
CA VAL A 23 -7.19 3.21 -8.77
C VAL A 23 -7.00 4.72 -8.53
N ALA A 24 -6.41 5.44 -9.48
CA ALA A 24 -6.22 6.88 -9.36
C ALA A 24 -7.56 7.66 -9.35
N ALA A 25 -8.54 7.25 -10.16
CA ALA A 25 -9.86 7.85 -10.20
C ALA A 25 -10.61 7.66 -8.87
N ASN A 26 -10.55 6.46 -8.30
CA ASN A 26 -11.18 6.14 -7.02
C ASN A 26 -10.49 6.85 -5.85
N ALA A 27 -9.16 6.93 -5.85
CA ALA A 27 -8.43 7.72 -4.86
C ALA A 27 -8.84 9.20 -4.91
N LYS A 28 -8.95 9.77 -6.12
CA LYS A 28 -9.39 11.15 -6.34
C LYS A 28 -10.83 11.38 -5.87
N SER A 29 -11.76 10.47 -6.15
CA SER A 29 -13.15 10.60 -5.71
C SER A 29 -13.28 10.58 -4.18
N GLN A 30 -12.40 9.82 -3.52
CA GLN A 30 -12.32 9.74 -2.06
C GLN A 30 -11.43 10.81 -1.41
N LYS A 31 -10.82 11.70 -2.20
CA LYS A 31 -9.90 12.75 -1.74
C LYS A 31 -8.72 12.19 -0.92
N ILE A 32 -8.22 11.02 -1.28
CA ILE A 32 -7.05 10.38 -0.66
C ILE A 32 -5.96 10.17 -1.70
N SER A 33 -4.73 9.89 -1.24
CA SER A 33 -3.64 9.55 -2.15
C SER A 33 -3.87 8.16 -2.78
N THR A 34 -3.34 7.96 -3.99
CA THR A 34 -3.37 6.63 -4.62
C THR A 34 -2.67 5.59 -3.76
N HIS A 35 -1.64 6.00 -3.01
CA HIS A 35 -0.97 5.14 -2.05
C HIS A 35 -1.90 4.69 -0.94
N ASP A 36 -2.60 5.61 -0.28
CA ASP A 36 -3.55 5.29 0.79
C ASP A 36 -4.70 4.43 0.29
N TYR A 37 -5.21 4.72 -0.90
CA TYR A 37 -6.26 3.91 -1.52
C TYR A 37 -5.80 2.46 -1.71
N ILE A 38 -4.62 2.24 -2.31
CA ILE A 38 -4.04 0.90 -2.50
C ILE A 38 -3.82 0.20 -1.16
N GLN A 39 -3.26 0.89 -0.16
CA GLN A 39 -2.99 0.29 1.15
C GLN A 39 -4.28 -0.12 1.87
N ARG A 40 -5.36 0.67 1.74
CA ARG A 40 -6.69 0.34 2.30
C ARG A 40 -7.34 -0.84 1.58
N GLU A 41 -7.32 -0.83 0.25
CA GLU A 41 -7.98 -1.83 -0.59
C GLU A 41 -7.29 -3.20 -0.51
N THR A 42 -5.96 -3.21 -0.51
CA THR A 42 -5.16 -4.43 -0.65
C THR A 42 -4.55 -4.91 0.67
N GLY A 43 -4.47 -4.02 1.66
CA GLY A 43 -3.75 -4.26 2.92
C GLY A 43 -2.22 -4.22 2.78
N TRP A 44 -1.66 -4.04 1.58
CA TRP A 44 -0.22 -3.89 1.38
C TRP A 44 0.28 -2.61 2.04
N ILE A 45 1.52 -2.61 2.48
CA ILE A 45 2.12 -1.49 3.20
C ILE A 45 3.21 -0.87 2.35
N LEU A 46 3.16 0.45 2.19
CA LEU A 46 4.21 1.21 1.51
C LEU A 46 5.35 1.51 2.48
N VAL A 47 6.56 1.06 2.17
CA VAL A 47 7.79 1.34 2.91
C VAL A 47 8.88 1.70 1.91
N ASN A 48 9.51 2.87 2.07
CA ASN A 48 10.57 3.35 1.17
C ASN A 48 10.18 3.24 -0.32
N GLU A 49 8.98 3.72 -0.67
CA GLU A 49 8.42 3.68 -2.04
C GLU A 49 8.16 2.29 -2.64
N LEU A 50 8.22 1.24 -1.82
CA LEU A 50 7.95 -0.13 -2.21
C LEU A 50 6.84 -0.72 -1.35
N TYR A 51 5.98 -1.51 -1.98
CA TYR A 51 4.89 -2.20 -1.34
C TYR A 51 5.30 -3.58 -0.88
N TYR A 52 4.95 -3.89 0.36
CA TYR A 52 5.17 -5.17 0.99
C TYR A 52 3.82 -5.79 1.33
N PRO A 53 3.68 -7.13 1.21
CA PRO A 53 2.45 -7.80 1.59
C PRO A 53 2.18 -7.57 3.09
N PRO A 54 0.91 -7.60 3.52
CA PRO A 54 0.53 -7.48 4.92
C PRO A 54 1.09 -8.66 5.73
N ASN A 55 2.34 -8.54 6.18
CA ASN A 55 2.96 -9.55 7.01
C ASN A 55 2.46 -9.36 8.44
N ARG A 56 1.53 -10.22 8.88
CA ARG A 56 0.78 -10.11 10.15
C ARG A 56 1.68 -10.01 11.40
N ASN A 57 2.95 -10.38 11.31
CA ASN A 57 3.87 -10.42 12.46
C ASN A 57 4.98 -9.37 12.48
N LYS A 58 5.22 -8.58 11.42
CA LYS A 58 6.35 -7.61 11.39
C LYS A 58 5.97 -6.14 11.41
N TYR A 59 4.74 -5.80 11.03
CA TYR A 59 4.32 -4.39 10.89
C TYR A 59 3.33 -3.93 11.96
N ARG A 60 3.02 -4.79 12.95
CA ARG A 60 2.15 -4.46 14.09
C ARG A 60 2.70 -3.30 14.93
N ASP A 61 4.02 -3.10 14.92
CA ASP A 61 4.69 -2.02 15.64
C ASP A 61 4.73 -0.69 14.88
N ILE A 62 4.59 -0.69 13.54
CA ILE A 62 4.63 0.55 12.73
C ILE A 62 3.26 1.23 12.65
N ARG A 63 2.16 0.49 12.77
CA ARG A 63 0.81 1.05 12.66
C ARG A 63 0.41 1.96 13.84
N LYS A 64 1.13 1.89 14.97
CA LYS A 64 0.89 2.75 16.15
C LYS A 64 1.50 4.14 16.04
N SER A 65 2.45 4.41 15.14
CA SER A 65 3.08 5.73 15.02
C SER A 65 2.30 6.70 14.13
N TYR A 66 1.60 6.21 13.10
CA TYR A 66 0.86 7.06 12.16
C TYR A 66 -0.52 7.52 12.67
N GLN A 67 -1.01 6.96 13.79
CA GLN A 67 -2.35 7.25 14.30
C GLN A 67 -2.39 8.28 15.45
N ASN A 68 -1.24 8.81 15.88
CA ASN A 68 -1.11 9.77 16.99
C ASN A 68 -0.45 11.11 16.57
N GLN A 69 -0.80 11.64 15.40
CA GLN A 69 -0.49 13.03 15.01
C GLN A 69 -1.76 13.80 14.66
N VAL A 70 -2.72 13.82 15.60
CA VAL A 70 -3.82 14.78 15.67
C VAL A 70 -3.77 15.49 17.01
#